data_AF-A0A7C6SXV0-F1
#
_entry.id   AF-A0A7C6SXV0-F1
#
_cell.length_a   1.000
_cell.length_b   1.000
_cell.length_c   1.000
_cell.angle_alpha   90.00
_cell.angle_beta   90.00
_cell.angle_gamma   90.00
#
_symmetry.space_group_name_H-M   'P 1'
#
loop_
_entity.id
_entity.type
_entity.pdbx_description
1 polymer ?
#
loop_
_entity_poly.entity_id
_entity_poly.type
_entity_poly.pdbx_seq_one_letter_code
_entity_poly.pdbx_strand_id
1 'polypeptide(L)' 'MASLKELAMKEELLCGGHRACAGCAAPIAIRQALMAVNTDVVVGCATGCLEV' A
#
# COMPACT_ATOMS: atom_id res chain seq x y z
N MET A 1 -14.13 -4.16 -13.55
CA MET A 1 -13.17 -3.30 -12.83
C MET A 1 -13.78 -2.99 -11.48
N ALA A 2 -13.07 -3.15 -10.37
CA ALA A 2 -13.60 -2.75 -9.06
C ALA A 2 -13.80 -1.23 -9.04
N SER A 3 -14.91 -0.77 -8.45
CA SER A 3 -15.18 0.64 -8.23
C SER A 3 -14.36 1.19 -7.06
N LEU A 4 -14.12 2.49 -7.05
CA LEU A 4 -13.43 3.14 -5.92
C LEU A 4 -14.17 2.94 -4.59
N LYS A 5 -15.51 2.87 -4.63
CA LYS A 5 -16.33 2.62 -3.44
C LYS A 5 -16.07 1.23 -2.86
N GLU A 6 -15.94 0.22 -3.70
CA GLU A 6 -15.63 -1.15 -3.27
C GLU A 6 -14.21 -1.26 -2.72
N LEU A 7 -13.23 -0.65 -3.39
CA LEU A 7 -11.84 -0.65 -2.93
C LEU A 7 -11.65 0.08 -1.60
N ALA A 8 -12.38 1.17 -1.35
CA ALA A 8 -12.31 1.91 -0.09
C ALA A 8 -12.88 1.14 1.13
N MET A 9 -13.62 0.05 0.91
CA MET A 9 -14.15 -0.80 1.98
C MET A 9 -13.22 -1.98 2.31
N LYS A 10 -12.15 -2.18 1.53
CA LYS A 10 -11.17 -3.23 1.82
C LYS A 10 -10.35 -2.88 3.06
N GLU A 11 -9.92 -3.92 3.76
CA GLU A 11 -8.92 -3.79 4.81
C GLU A 11 -7.63 -3.20 4.25
N GLU A 12 -7.07 -2.25 4.98
CA GLU A 12 -5.82 -1.60 4.61
C GLU A 12 -4.64 -2.42 5.14
N LEU A 13 -3.83 -2.95 4.22
CA LEU A 13 -2.67 -3.78 4.57
C LEU A 13 -1.39 -2.96 4.76
N LEU A 14 -1.40 -1.68 4.37
CA LEU A 14 -0.30 -0.74 4.64
C LEU A 14 -0.65 0.12 5.87
N CYS A 15 0.10 -0.03 6.96
CA CYS A 15 -0.11 0.78 8.15
C CYS A 15 0.14 2.29 7.88
N GLY A 16 -0.61 3.14 8.58
CA GLY A 16 -0.32 4.58 8.63
C GLY A 16 0.87 4.89 9.54
N GLY A 17 1.50 6.05 9.35
CA GLY A 17 2.62 6.50 10.20
C GLY A 17 4.00 6.09 9.69
N HIS A 18 4.28 6.35 8.41
CA HIS A 18 5.58 6.13 7.76
C HIS A 18 6.36 7.44 7.59
N ARG A 19 7.70 7.40 7.53
CA ARG A 19 8.57 8.58 7.36
C ARG A 19 8.70 9.06 5.90
N ALA A 20 7.74 8.72 5.06
CA ALA A 20 7.70 9.17 3.68
C ALA A 20 7.42 10.68 3.56
N CYS A 21 7.95 11.32 2.51
CA CYS A 21 7.65 12.71 2.19
C CYS A 21 6.14 12.93 1.97
N ALA A 22 5.67 14.16 2.19
CA ALA A 22 4.30 14.54 1.82
C ALA A 22 4.09 14.33 0.31
N GLY A 23 3.11 13.50 -0.05
CA GLY A 23 2.84 13.14 -1.44
C GLY A 23 3.81 12.13 -2.06
N CYS A 24 4.60 11.41 -1.26
CA CYS A 24 5.49 10.37 -1.79
C CYS A 24 4.71 9.29 -2.54
N ALA A 25 5.14 8.97 -3.77
CA ALA A 25 4.48 7.98 -4.61
C ALA A 25 4.70 6.53 -4.15
N ALA A 26 5.79 6.22 -3.44
CA ALA A 26 6.13 4.87 -3.02
C ALA A 26 5.05 4.21 -2.12
N PRO A 27 4.65 4.81 -0.96
CA PRO A 27 3.58 4.24 -0.14
C PRO A 27 2.23 4.27 -0.85
N ILE A 28 1.97 5.26 -1.70
CA ILE A 28 0.72 5.32 -2.50
C ILE A 28 0.63 4.12 -3.45
N ALA A 29 1.69 3.84 -4.20
CA ALA A 29 1.72 2.74 -5.15
C ALA A 29 1.54 1.39 -4.44
N ILE A 30 2.19 1.21 -3.29
CA ILE A 30 2.08 -0.03 -2.50
C ILE A 30 0.70 -0.21 -1.89
N ARG A 31 0.11 0.88 -1.39
CA ARG A 31 -1.29 0.88 -0.94
C ARG A 31 -2.23 0.39 -2.04
N GLN A 32 -2.07 0.90 -3.28
CA GLN A 32 -2.87 0.44 -4.42
C GLN A 32 -2.60 -1.04 -4.76
N ALA A 33 -1.34 -1.46 -4.77
CA ALA A 33 -0.96 -2.85 -5.04
C ALA A 33 -1.57 -3.80 -4.00
N LEU A 34 -1.50 -3.46 -2.72
CA LEU A 34 -2.06 -4.26 -1.63
C LEU A 34 -3.59 -4.31 -1.67
N MET A 35 -4.28 -3.22 -2.02
CA MET A 35 -5.74 -3.23 -2.23
C MET A 35 -6.18 -4.17 -3.37
N ALA A 36 -5.31 -4.46 -4.33
CA ALA A 36 -5.63 -5.38 -5.43
C ALA A 36 -5.57 -6.86 -5.02
N VAL A 37 -4.91 -7.20 -3.91
CA VAL A 37 -4.74 -8.59 -3.48
C VAL A 37 -6.00 -9.12 -2.78
N ASN A 38 -6.26 -10.42 -2.93
CA ASN A 38 -7.38 -11.16 -2.31
C ASN A 38 -6.91 -12.47 -1.64
N THR A 39 -5.61 -12.57 -1.35
CA THR A 39 -4.93 -13.75 -0.80
C THR A 39 -3.91 -13.28 0.23
N ASP A 40 -3.30 -14.21 0.95
CA ASP A 40 -2.18 -13.89 1.83
C ASP A 40 -1.00 -13.30 1.05
N VAL A 41 -0.31 -12.32 1.65
CA VAL A 41 0.77 -11.55 1.03
C VAL A 41 2.04 -11.69 1.84
N VAL A 42 3.16 -11.94 1.16
CA VAL A 42 4.51 -11.81 1.70
C VAL A 42 5.17 -10.60 1.04
N VAL A 43 5.72 -9.69 1.85
CA VAL A 43 6.38 -8.47 1.38
C VAL A 43 7.89 -8.59 1.57
N GLY A 44 8.65 -8.46 0.49
CA GLY A 44 10.09 -8.21 0.54
C GLY A 44 10.37 -6.73 0.35
N CYS A 45 11.16 -6.12 1.23
CA CYS A 45 11.57 -4.73 1.12
C CYS A 45 13.09 -4.67 0.92
N ALA A 46 13.53 -4.35 -0.30
CA ALA A 46 14.93 -4.10 -0.58
C ALA A 46 15.35 -2.70 -0.12
N THR A 47 16.65 -2.50 0.10
CA THR A 47 17.18 -1.23 0.61
C THR A 47 16.82 -0.03 -0.25
N GLY A 48 16.25 1.00 0.37
CA GLY A 48 15.67 2.16 -0.28
C GLY A 48 14.68 2.93 0.60
N CYS A 49 14.11 4.00 0.06
CA CYS A 49 13.31 4.96 0.83
C CYS A 49 12.10 4.40 1.59
N LEU A 50 11.56 3.25 1.17
CA LEU A 50 10.37 2.63 1.74
C LEU A 50 10.68 1.74 2.95
N GLU A 51 11.94 1.34 3.14
CA GLU A 51 12.32 0.49 4.28
C GLU A 51 12.31 1.25 5.64
N VAL A 52 12.03 2.57 5.62
CA VAL A 52 12.15 3.52 6.75
C VAL A 52 10.80 4.11 7.19
#